data_AF-A0A946SPD8-F1
#
_entry.id   AF-A0A946SPD8-F1
#
_cell.length_a   1.000
_cell.length_b   1.000
_cell.length_c   1.000
_cell.angle_alpha   90.00
_cell.angle_beta   90.00
_cell.angle_gamma   90.00
#
_symmetry.space_group_name_H-M   'P 1'
#
loop_
_entity.id
_entity.type
_entity.pdbx_description
1 polymer ?
#
loop_
_entity_poly.entity_id
_entity_poly.type
_entity_poly.pdbx_seq_one_letter_code
_entity_poly.pdbx_strand_id
1 'polypeptide(L)'
;MELQQNIDAIRDAGISAFAISPDSVDVLRRFGDKYGISYPLLSDVDAEAIRAFGILNTSIAEDHEHYGLPRPGTYMVGDDGRVFAKTFYEGHNVRDAMNDVLRDAFDVDRAQMGPAATAVRPSARVTASFASTTIRRAQSVVLTVSLDIEPGRRLYASPGEDGRQPLEITLDGGDAVSLLEVEYPRPGSGESGYRGRVTARATCRGINEDRDEEVNLTVRVRYQAYDERTRYTPEEAAIPMTMWFTPHDWHRV
;
A
#
# COMPACT_ATOMS: atom_id res chain seq x y z
N MET A 1 7.44 5.27 -12.55
CA MET A 1 8.00 4.17 -11.73
C MET A 1 7.89 4.61 -10.28
N GLU A 2 7.21 3.85 -9.41
CA GLU A 2 6.81 4.36 -8.10
C GLU A 2 7.98 4.74 -7.18
N LEU A 3 9.07 3.97 -7.15
CA LEU A 3 10.25 4.33 -6.33
C LEU A 3 10.87 5.66 -6.77
N GLN A 4 11.00 5.90 -8.08
CA GLN A 4 11.52 7.17 -8.57
C GLN A 4 10.58 8.35 -8.25
N GLN A 5 9.26 8.15 -8.24
CA GLN A 5 8.30 9.19 -7.88
C GLN A 5 8.43 9.62 -6.40
N ASN A 6 8.95 8.75 -5.53
CA ASN A 6 9.09 8.98 -4.09
C ASN A 6 10.52 9.29 -3.64
N ILE A 7 11.49 9.33 -4.56
CA ILE A 7 12.90 9.29 -4.17
C ILE A 7 13.33 10.47 -3.29
N ASP A 8 12.74 11.65 -3.49
CA ASP A 8 13.06 12.83 -2.70
C ASP A 8 12.51 12.71 -1.27
N ALA A 9 11.28 12.21 -1.09
CA ALA A 9 10.72 11.95 0.23
C ALA A 9 11.51 10.88 1.00
N ILE A 10 12.01 9.85 0.29
CA ILE A 10 12.86 8.80 0.87
C ILE A 10 14.20 9.39 1.34
N ARG A 11 14.81 10.26 0.51
CA ARG A 11 16.06 10.96 0.86
C ARG A 11 15.87 11.92 2.03
N ASP A 12 14.78 12.66 2.06
CA ASP A 12 14.44 13.59 3.14
C ASP A 12 14.23 12.85 4.48
N ALA A 13 13.77 11.60 4.43
CA ALA A 13 13.70 10.70 5.60
C ALA A 13 15.07 10.10 6.00
N GLY A 14 16.17 10.46 5.33
CA GLY A 14 17.51 9.95 5.61
C GLY A 14 17.77 8.55 5.07
N ILE A 15 16.93 8.05 4.15
CA ILE A 15 17.01 6.70 3.60
C ILE A 15 17.66 6.74 2.22
N SER A 16 18.56 5.80 1.96
CA SER A 16 19.14 5.60 0.62
C SER A 16 18.46 4.42 -0.07
N ALA A 17 17.89 4.67 -1.26
CA ALA A 17 17.29 3.62 -2.08
C ALA A 17 18.30 3.05 -3.09
N PHE A 18 18.27 1.73 -3.28
CA PHE A 18 19.04 1.01 -4.29
C PHE A 18 18.11 -0.03 -4.92
N ALA A 19 18.26 -0.28 -6.22
CA ALA A 19 17.63 -1.42 -6.88
C ALA A 19 18.70 -2.36 -7.40
N ILE A 20 18.50 -3.67 -7.23
CA ILE A 20 19.41 -4.72 -7.72
C ILE A 20 18.68 -5.56 -8.77
N SER A 21 19.37 -5.90 -9.86
CA SER A 21 18.83 -6.71 -10.95
C SER A 21 19.92 -7.62 -11.54
N PRO A 22 19.60 -8.80 -12.08
CA PRO A 22 20.55 -9.60 -12.84
C PRO A 22 20.91 -9.00 -14.21
N ASP A 23 20.33 -7.85 -14.57
CA ASP A 23 20.68 -7.15 -15.80
C ASP A 23 22.11 -6.57 -15.75
N SER A 24 22.75 -6.49 -16.92
CA SER A 24 24.07 -5.87 -17.05
C SER A 24 24.04 -4.36 -16.78
N VAL A 25 25.20 -3.79 -16.45
CA VAL A 25 25.36 -2.34 -16.23
C VAL A 25 24.84 -1.51 -17.42
N ASP A 26 25.06 -1.97 -18.66
CA ASP A 26 24.58 -1.25 -19.85
C ASP A 26 23.06 -1.26 -19.99
N VAL A 27 22.41 -2.39 -19.67
CA VAL A 27 20.95 -2.50 -19.68
C VAL A 27 20.37 -1.60 -18.59
N LEU A 28 20.91 -1.66 -17.37
CA LEU A 28 20.47 -0.83 -16.25
C LEU A 28 20.66 0.66 -16.52
N ARG A 29 21.77 1.06 -17.13
CA ARG A 29 22.01 2.46 -17.52
C ARG A 29 20.97 2.94 -18.51
N ARG A 30 20.69 2.18 -19.59
CA ARG A 30 19.66 2.54 -20.58
C ARG A 30 18.27 2.62 -19.94
N PHE A 31 17.96 1.69 -19.04
CA PHE A 31 16.71 1.70 -18.28
C PHE A 31 16.60 2.95 -17.39
N GLY A 32 17.68 3.28 -16.68
CA GLY A 32 17.77 4.50 -15.88
C GLY A 32 17.57 5.76 -16.71
N ASP A 33 18.25 5.88 -17.85
CA ASP A 33 18.13 7.01 -18.77
C ASP A 33 16.69 7.14 -19.32
N LYS A 34 16.09 6.01 -19.74
CA LYS A 34 14.74 5.97 -20.32
C LYS A 34 13.66 6.44 -19.34
N TYR A 35 13.78 6.06 -18.06
CA TYR A 35 12.76 6.33 -17.05
C TYR A 35 13.15 7.42 -16.04
N GLY A 36 14.27 8.11 -16.26
CA GLY A 36 14.73 9.21 -15.41
C GLY A 36 15.05 8.78 -13.97
N ILE A 37 15.67 7.61 -13.80
CA ILE A 37 15.98 7.06 -12.47
C ILE A 37 17.20 7.78 -11.89
N SER A 38 17.04 8.27 -10.67
CA SER A 38 18.04 9.07 -9.96
C SER A 38 18.68 8.37 -8.77
N TYR A 39 18.27 7.13 -8.47
CA TYR A 39 18.88 6.28 -7.44
C TYR A 39 19.74 5.18 -8.08
N PRO A 40 20.74 4.63 -7.36
CA PRO A 40 21.63 3.64 -7.94
C PRO A 40 20.93 2.34 -8.34
N LEU A 41 21.29 1.84 -9.52
CA LEU A 41 20.93 0.52 -10.01
C LEU A 41 22.17 -0.37 -9.97
N LEU A 42 22.09 -1.47 -9.24
CA LEU A 42 23.16 -2.42 -9.01
C LEU A 42 22.98 -3.63 -9.93
N SER A 43 24.00 -3.90 -10.73
CA SER A 43 24.06 -5.10 -11.57
C SER A 43 24.53 -6.29 -10.74
N ASP A 44 23.77 -7.37 -10.77
CA ASP A 44 24.11 -8.68 -10.22
C ASP A 44 24.09 -9.71 -11.36
N VAL A 45 24.89 -9.46 -12.39
CA VAL A 45 24.84 -10.19 -13.67
C VAL A 45 25.02 -11.71 -13.50
N ASP A 46 25.79 -12.12 -12.50
CA ASP A 46 26.00 -13.52 -12.17
C ASP A 46 24.93 -14.08 -11.21
N ALA A 47 24.01 -13.25 -10.72
CA ALA A 47 23.01 -13.53 -9.69
C ALA A 47 23.62 -14.05 -8.37
N GLU A 48 24.84 -13.60 -8.03
CA GLU A 48 25.55 -14.00 -6.82
C GLU A 48 24.87 -13.45 -5.57
N ALA A 49 24.49 -12.16 -5.58
CA ALA A 49 23.78 -11.56 -4.46
C ALA A 49 22.38 -12.19 -4.32
N ILE A 50 21.65 -12.31 -5.43
CA ILE A 50 20.32 -12.95 -5.47
C ILE A 50 20.35 -14.35 -4.83
N ARG A 51 21.38 -15.17 -5.15
CA ARG A 51 21.57 -16.48 -4.53
C ARG A 51 21.99 -16.40 -3.07
N ALA A 52 22.95 -15.53 -2.73
CA ALA A 52 23.44 -15.37 -1.36
C ALA A 52 22.34 -14.93 -0.37
N PHE A 53 21.42 -14.07 -0.82
CA PHE A 53 20.26 -13.64 -0.04
C PHE A 53 19.09 -14.65 -0.06
N GLY A 54 19.20 -15.74 -0.82
CA GLY A 54 18.18 -16.79 -0.90
C GLY A 54 16.89 -16.35 -1.57
N ILE A 55 16.96 -15.36 -2.46
CA ILE A 55 15.80 -14.76 -3.12
C ILE A 55 15.66 -15.19 -4.58
N LEU A 56 16.48 -16.11 -5.07
CA LEU A 56 16.33 -16.69 -6.41
C LEU A 56 14.91 -17.27 -6.58
N ASN A 57 14.25 -16.94 -7.68
CA ASN A 57 12.95 -17.50 -7.96
C ASN A 57 13.05 -18.93 -8.51
N THR A 58 13.03 -19.90 -7.60
CA THR A 58 13.12 -21.33 -7.92
C THR A 58 11.86 -21.89 -8.60
N SER A 59 10.81 -21.08 -8.83
CA SER A 59 9.64 -21.51 -9.60
C SER A 59 9.87 -21.48 -11.11
N ILE A 60 10.96 -20.86 -11.56
CA ILE A 60 11.36 -20.77 -12.96
C ILE A 60 12.33 -21.91 -13.26
N ALA A 61 12.03 -22.71 -14.29
CA ALA A 61 12.89 -23.82 -14.70
C ALA A 61 14.26 -23.32 -15.20
N GLU A 62 15.32 -24.10 -15.00
CA GLU A 62 16.70 -23.69 -15.31
C GLU A 62 16.96 -23.42 -16.80
N ASP A 63 16.17 -24.06 -17.66
CA ASP A 63 16.20 -23.91 -19.11
C ASP A 63 15.34 -22.74 -19.63
N HIS A 64 14.62 -22.04 -18.75
CA HIS A 64 13.80 -20.89 -19.11
C HIS A 64 14.65 -19.62 -19.25
N GLU A 65 14.34 -18.77 -20.22
CA GLU A 65 14.98 -17.47 -20.47
C GLU A 65 14.91 -16.44 -19.31
N HIS A 66 14.22 -16.79 -18.22
CA HIS A 66 14.01 -15.96 -17.04
C HIS A 66 14.60 -16.62 -15.79
N TYR A 67 15.30 -17.74 -15.94
CA TYR A 67 16.06 -18.32 -14.85
C TYR A 67 17.10 -17.33 -14.33
N GLY A 68 17.30 -17.29 -13.02
CA GLY A 68 18.16 -16.28 -12.38
C GLY A 68 17.42 -15.05 -11.85
N LEU A 69 16.15 -14.84 -12.21
CA LEU A 69 15.36 -13.74 -11.65
C LEU A 69 15.10 -13.93 -10.15
N PRO A 70 15.20 -12.86 -9.34
CA PRO A 70 14.79 -12.91 -7.95
C PRO A 70 13.28 -12.92 -7.81
N ARG A 71 12.78 -13.48 -6.70
CA ARG A 71 11.46 -13.13 -6.19
C ARG A 71 11.46 -11.63 -5.88
N PRO A 72 10.51 -10.85 -6.42
CA PRO A 72 10.48 -9.42 -6.16
C PRO A 72 10.23 -9.16 -4.68
N GLY A 73 10.97 -8.18 -4.17
CA GLY A 73 10.92 -7.83 -2.76
C GLY A 73 11.79 -6.65 -2.44
N THR A 74 11.84 -6.32 -1.16
CA THR A 74 12.62 -5.22 -0.60
C THR A 74 13.28 -5.68 0.69
N TYR A 75 14.53 -5.25 0.88
CA TYR A 75 15.22 -5.35 2.15
C TYR A 75 15.39 -3.97 2.75
N MET A 76 15.36 -3.93 4.07
CA MET A 76 15.73 -2.77 4.86
C MET A 76 16.98 -3.06 5.64
N VAL A 77 18.01 -2.24 5.41
CA VAL A 77 19.34 -2.44 5.97
C VAL A 77 19.66 -1.26 6.88
N GLY A 78 20.07 -1.55 8.11
CA GLY A 78 20.54 -0.56 9.07
C GLY A 78 21.88 0.04 8.65
N ASP A 79 22.26 1.14 9.30
CA ASP A 79 23.60 1.75 9.14
C ASP A 79 24.73 0.82 9.59
N ASP A 80 24.43 -0.16 10.44
CA ASP A 80 25.31 -1.25 10.86
C ASP A 80 25.45 -2.39 9.82
N GLY A 81 24.78 -2.25 8.67
CA GLY A 81 24.80 -3.22 7.57
C GLY A 81 23.93 -4.45 7.81
N ARG A 82 23.08 -4.47 8.85
CA ARG A 82 22.19 -5.60 9.15
C ARG A 82 20.81 -5.41 8.55
N VAL A 83 20.26 -6.48 7.98
CA VAL A 83 18.87 -6.51 7.54
C VAL A 83 17.96 -6.55 8.77
N PHE A 84 17.10 -5.54 8.93
CA PHE A 84 16.13 -5.49 10.05
C PHE A 84 14.67 -5.68 9.61
N ALA A 85 14.37 -5.51 8.32
CA ALA A 85 13.09 -5.88 7.73
C ALA A 85 13.24 -6.42 6.30
N LYS A 86 12.32 -7.28 5.88
CA LYS A 86 12.29 -7.88 4.54
C LYS A 86 10.86 -8.14 4.10
N THR A 87 10.58 -7.95 2.82
CA THR A 87 9.27 -8.24 2.23
C THR A 87 9.45 -8.84 0.84
N PHE A 88 8.92 -10.04 0.61
CA PHE A 88 9.07 -10.81 -0.62
C PHE A 88 7.76 -11.52 -0.96
N TYR A 89 7.40 -11.58 -2.23
CA TYR A 89 6.14 -12.19 -2.67
C TYR A 89 6.35 -13.44 -3.53
N GLU A 90 5.42 -14.39 -3.45
CA GLU A 90 5.46 -15.64 -4.22
C GLU A 90 5.20 -15.45 -5.73
N GLY A 91 4.54 -14.35 -6.12
CA GLY A 91 4.28 -14.03 -7.53
C GLY A 91 4.80 -12.65 -7.92
N HIS A 92 5.28 -12.50 -9.16
CA HIS A 92 5.72 -11.22 -9.75
C HIS A 92 4.64 -10.12 -9.76
N ASN A 93 3.40 -10.54 -9.51
CA ASN A 93 2.18 -9.75 -9.59
C ASN A 93 1.79 -9.12 -8.26
N VAL A 94 2.39 -9.53 -7.14
CA VAL A 94 2.19 -8.86 -5.86
C VAL A 94 3.42 -7.97 -5.65
N ARG A 95 3.22 -6.68 -5.85
CA ARG A 95 4.10 -5.65 -5.31
C ARG A 95 3.21 -4.92 -4.32
N ASP A 96 3.40 -5.11 -3.03
CA ASP A 96 2.97 -4.03 -2.15
C ASP A 96 3.72 -2.80 -2.66
N ALA A 97 2.98 -1.71 -2.88
CA ALA A 97 3.60 -0.43 -3.11
C ALA A 97 4.69 -0.29 -2.03
N MET A 98 5.93 -0.05 -2.44
CA MET A 98 7.12 0.05 -1.60
C MET A 98 6.92 0.90 -0.33
N ASN A 99 5.89 1.74 -0.36
CA ASN A 99 5.23 2.43 0.73
C ASN A 99 4.94 1.60 1.99
N ASP A 100 4.59 0.30 1.91
CA ASP A 100 4.31 -0.50 3.11
C ASP A 100 5.57 -0.85 3.89
N VAL A 101 6.66 -1.12 3.18
CA VAL A 101 7.97 -1.40 3.76
C VAL A 101 8.52 -0.12 4.41
N LEU A 102 8.43 1.03 3.71
CA LEU A 102 8.80 2.36 4.24
C LEU A 102 7.98 2.76 5.47
N ARG A 103 6.69 2.37 5.51
CA ARG A 103 5.80 2.63 6.64
C ARG A 103 6.14 1.84 7.89
N ASP A 104 6.40 0.54 7.76
CA ASP A 104 6.67 -0.33 8.92
C ASP A 104 8.03 -0.06 9.56
N ALA A 105 8.99 0.42 8.78
CA ALA A 105 10.38 0.57 9.22
C ALA A 105 10.75 1.95 9.76
N PHE A 106 10.10 3.03 9.30
CA PHE A 106 10.60 4.39 9.53
C PHE A 106 9.57 5.38 10.07
N ASP A 107 8.35 4.93 10.40
CA ASP A 107 7.27 5.81 10.90
C ASP A 107 7.04 7.04 10.00
N VAL A 108 7.27 6.88 8.69
CA VAL A 108 7.11 7.94 7.68
C VAL A 108 5.63 8.03 7.33
N ASP A 109 4.85 8.56 8.28
CA ASP A 109 3.55 9.12 7.99
C ASP A 109 3.80 10.51 7.36
N ARG A 110 4.04 10.56 6.03
CA ARG A 110 3.78 11.72 5.14
C ARG A 110 4.50 11.64 3.79
N ALA A 111 3.87 10.98 2.83
CA ALA A 111 3.58 11.61 1.55
C ALA A 111 2.24 11.05 1.09
N GLN A 112 1.17 11.80 1.32
CA GLN A 112 -0.11 11.51 0.69
C GLN A 112 0.08 11.71 -0.82
N MET A 113 0.41 10.61 -1.50
CA MET A 113 0.81 10.60 -2.90
C MET A 113 -0.37 10.36 -3.83
N GLY A 114 -1.43 9.73 -3.32
CA GLY A 114 -2.63 9.42 -4.07
C GLY A 114 -3.83 10.31 -3.75
N PRO A 115 -4.96 10.05 -4.42
CA PRO A 115 -6.23 10.72 -4.18
C PRO A 115 -6.62 10.69 -2.71
N ALA A 116 -7.21 11.80 -2.26
CA ALA A 116 -7.61 12.00 -0.88
C ALA A 116 -8.93 12.75 -0.81
N ALA A 117 -9.85 12.28 0.03
CA ALA A 117 -11.12 12.94 0.21
C ALA A 117 -11.65 12.73 1.63
N THR A 118 -12.45 13.68 2.10
CA THR A 118 -12.98 13.71 3.46
C THR A 118 -14.50 13.84 3.42
N ALA A 119 -15.19 13.07 4.25
CA ALA A 119 -16.60 13.23 4.56
C ALA A 119 -16.77 13.55 6.05
N VAL A 120 -17.59 14.54 6.38
CA VAL A 120 -17.89 14.91 7.77
C VAL A 120 -19.26 14.38 8.14
N ARG A 121 -19.34 13.62 9.22
CA ARG A 121 -20.58 13.09 9.78
C ARG A 121 -20.73 13.54 11.23
N PRO A 122 -21.94 13.43 11.83
CA PRO A 122 -22.16 13.92 13.18
C PRO A 122 -21.23 13.33 14.23
N SER A 123 -20.74 12.10 14.06
CA SER A 123 -19.88 11.44 15.07
C SER A 123 -18.40 11.38 14.72
N ALA A 124 -18.02 11.66 13.46
CA ALA A 124 -16.63 11.66 13.06
C ALA A 124 -16.39 12.42 11.74
N ARG A 125 -15.19 12.97 11.60
CA ARG A 125 -14.62 13.34 10.30
C ARG A 125 -13.86 12.13 9.75
N VAL A 126 -14.27 11.65 8.57
CA VAL A 126 -13.68 10.47 7.90
C VAL A 126 -12.85 10.94 6.72
N THR A 127 -11.58 10.57 6.68
CA THR A 127 -10.65 10.86 5.58
C THR A 127 -10.15 9.55 4.98
N ALA A 128 -10.31 9.39 3.68
CA ALA A 128 -9.80 8.26 2.91
C ALA A 128 -8.69 8.74 1.97
N SER A 129 -7.63 7.94 1.82
CA SER A 129 -6.50 8.29 0.97
C SER A 129 -5.77 7.09 0.41
N PHE A 130 -5.41 7.14 -0.86
CA PHE A 130 -4.57 6.12 -1.49
C PHE A 130 -3.09 6.50 -1.43
N ALA A 131 -2.23 5.48 -1.37
CA ALA A 131 -0.78 5.65 -1.37
C ALA A 131 -0.19 5.87 -2.78
N SER A 132 -1.01 5.81 -3.85
CA SER A 132 -0.60 6.04 -5.24
C SER A 132 -1.69 6.76 -6.03
N THR A 133 -1.30 7.54 -7.04
CA THR A 133 -2.22 8.13 -8.04
C THR A 133 -2.61 7.15 -9.15
N THR A 134 -1.90 6.02 -9.24
CA THR A 134 -2.09 5.04 -10.30
C THR A 134 -2.21 3.63 -9.76
N ILE A 135 -2.92 2.77 -10.48
CA ILE A 135 -2.95 1.34 -10.21
C ILE A 135 -2.87 0.54 -11.52
N ARG A 136 -2.24 -0.63 -11.46
CA ARG A 136 -2.14 -1.60 -12.56
C ARG A 136 -2.83 -2.89 -12.19
N ARG A 137 -3.08 -3.74 -13.19
CA ARG A 137 -3.51 -5.11 -12.93
C ARG A 137 -2.53 -5.81 -11.99
N ALA A 138 -3.12 -6.50 -11.02
CA ALA A 138 -2.49 -7.22 -9.93
C ALA A 138 -1.65 -6.40 -8.95
N GLN A 139 -1.32 -5.15 -9.24
CA GLN A 139 -0.64 -4.25 -8.32
C GLN A 139 -1.50 -4.03 -7.06
N SER A 140 -0.87 -4.12 -5.89
CA SER A 140 -1.46 -3.74 -4.61
C SER A 140 -1.13 -2.27 -4.30
N VAL A 141 -2.12 -1.51 -3.83
CA VAL A 141 -1.98 -0.15 -3.32
C VAL A 141 -2.72 -0.07 -1.99
N VAL A 142 -2.15 0.65 -1.01
CA VAL A 142 -2.82 0.88 0.27
C VAL A 142 -3.79 2.04 0.22
N LEU A 143 -4.98 1.78 0.75
CA LEU A 143 -5.97 2.75 1.19
C LEU A 143 -5.84 2.96 2.70
N THR A 144 -5.57 4.19 3.13
CA THR A 144 -5.62 4.60 4.54
C THR A 144 -6.93 5.33 4.82
N VAL A 145 -7.68 4.87 5.82
CA VAL A 145 -8.90 5.51 6.31
C VAL A 145 -8.69 5.97 7.74
N SER A 146 -8.77 7.27 7.97
CA SER A 146 -8.68 7.87 9.31
C SER A 146 -10.02 8.49 9.72
N LEU A 147 -10.44 8.22 10.95
CA LEU A 147 -11.61 8.84 11.57
C LEU A 147 -11.14 9.67 12.75
N ASP A 148 -11.37 10.99 12.70
CA ASP A 148 -11.28 11.86 13.86
C ASP A 148 -12.66 11.85 14.56
N ILE A 149 -12.77 11.06 15.64
CA ILE A 149 -14.03 10.85 16.37
C ILE A 149 -14.34 12.08 17.23
N GLU A 150 -15.60 12.51 17.21
CA GLU A 150 -16.06 13.65 18.01
C GLU A 150 -15.75 13.46 19.51
N PRO A 151 -15.26 14.50 20.21
CA PRO A 151 -14.96 14.41 21.64
C PRO A 151 -16.12 13.86 22.47
N GLY A 152 -15.82 12.93 23.38
CA GLY A 152 -16.81 12.27 24.23
C GLY A 152 -17.55 11.10 23.59
N ARG A 153 -17.37 10.86 22.28
CA ARG A 153 -17.90 9.68 21.59
C ARG A 153 -16.86 8.58 21.43
N ARG A 154 -17.35 7.37 21.20
CA ARG A 154 -16.59 6.17 20.87
C ARG A 154 -17.23 5.43 19.72
N LEU A 155 -16.45 4.67 18.97
CA LEU A 155 -16.94 3.77 17.92
C LEU A 155 -16.80 2.32 18.36
N TYR A 156 -17.73 1.45 17.99
CA TYR A 156 -17.59 0.01 18.27
C TYR A 156 -16.46 -0.60 17.42
N ALA A 157 -15.58 -1.37 18.07
CA ALA A 157 -14.48 -2.06 17.41
C ALA A 157 -14.83 -3.46 16.92
N SER A 158 -15.92 -4.03 17.42
CA SER A 158 -16.34 -5.39 17.10
C SER A 158 -17.87 -5.49 17.15
N PRO A 159 -18.46 -6.42 16.38
CA PRO A 159 -19.89 -6.66 16.46
C PRO A 159 -20.27 -7.12 17.88
N GLY A 160 -21.55 -7.00 18.20
CA GLY A 160 -22.12 -7.45 19.47
C GLY A 160 -23.44 -8.15 19.22
N GLU A 161 -23.84 -8.99 20.18
CA GLU A 161 -25.13 -9.71 20.15
C GLU A 161 -26.33 -8.74 20.18
N ASP A 162 -26.12 -7.48 20.57
CA ASP A 162 -27.10 -6.40 20.59
C ASP A 162 -27.29 -5.70 19.23
N GLY A 163 -26.70 -6.24 18.16
CA GLY A 163 -26.80 -5.69 16.81
C GLY A 163 -26.03 -4.37 16.62
N ARG A 164 -25.04 -4.08 17.48
CA ARG A 164 -24.12 -2.95 17.28
C ARG A 164 -23.28 -3.11 16.02
N GLN A 165 -23.12 -2.01 15.30
CA GLN A 165 -22.37 -1.99 14.03
C GLN A 165 -20.94 -1.49 14.29
N PRO A 166 -19.92 -2.34 14.13
CA PRO A 166 -18.53 -1.93 14.26
C PRO A 166 -18.12 -1.01 13.10
N LEU A 167 -16.92 -0.45 13.20
CA LEU A 167 -16.26 0.16 12.05
C LEU A 167 -16.07 -0.88 10.93
N GLU A 168 -16.60 -0.57 9.75
CA GLU A 168 -16.51 -1.36 8.54
C GLU A 168 -16.10 -0.47 7.37
N ILE A 169 -15.12 -0.91 6.59
CA ILE A 169 -14.62 -0.22 5.40
C ILE A 169 -14.83 -1.12 4.19
N THR A 170 -15.48 -0.60 3.16
CA THR A 170 -15.64 -1.25 1.86
C THR A 170 -15.26 -0.31 0.73
N LEU A 171 -14.98 -0.89 -0.44
CA LEU A 171 -14.63 -0.17 -1.65
C LEU A 171 -15.52 -0.65 -2.80
N ASP A 172 -16.24 0.27 -3.41
CA ASP A 172 -16.84 0.06 -4.72
C ASP A 172 -15.86 0.58 -5.78
N GLY A 173 -15.08 -0.34 -6.36
CA GLY A 173 -14.13 -0.05 -7.42
C GLY A 173 -14.51 -0.68 -8.77
N GLY A 174 -15.78 -1.08 -8.92
CA GLY A 174 -16.27 -1.80 -10.09
C GLY A 174 -15.44 -3.04 -10.41
N ASP A 175 -15.08 -3.18 -11.68
CA ASP A 175 -14.18 -4.22 -12.18
C ASP A 175 -12.73 -3.73 -12.31
N ALA A 176 -12.39 -2.53 -11.83
CA ALA A 176 -11.05 -1.96 -11.92
C ALA A 176 -10.23 -2.25 -10.66
N VAL A 177 -10.80 -2.04 -9.47
CA VAL A 177 -10.08 -2.17 -8.20
C VAL A 177 -10.91 -2.96 -7.19
N SER A 178 -10.32 -3.96 -6.56
CA SER A 178 -10.92 -4.69 -5.44
C SER A 178 -10.23 -4.35 -4.13
N LEU A 179 -10.99 -4.34 -3.03
CA LEU A 179 -10.44 -4.35 -1.69
C LEU A 179 -10.24 -5.81 -1.25
N LEU A 180 -9.04 -6.14 -0.76
CA LEU A 180 -8.68 -7.51 -0.37
C LEU A 180 -8.84 -7.72 1.13
N GLU A 181 -8.19 -6.89 1.91
CA GLU A 181 -8.12 -7.01 3.37
C GLU A 181 -8.13 -5.62 4.01
N VAL A 182 -8.70 -5.53 5.21
CA VAL A 182 -8.67 -4.33 6.05
C VAL A 182 -8.04 -4.69 7.39
N GLU A 183 -6.97 -3.98 7.73
CA GLU A 183 -6.32 -3.98 9.02
C GLU A 183 -6.91 -2.87 9.90
N TYR A 184 -7.69 -3.28 10.89
CA TYR A 184 -8.20 -2.38 11.91
C TYR A 184 -7.20 -2.27 13.07
N PRO A 185 -7.00 -1.07 13.64
CA PRO A 185 -6.15 -0.90 14.79
C PRO A 185 -6.75 -1.63 16.00
N ARG A 186 -5.92 -2.02 16.96
CA ARG A 186 -6.43 -2.55 18.22
C ARG A 186 -6.98 -1.39 19.07
N PRO A 187 -8.16 -1.55 19.70
CA PRO A 187 -8.61 -0.61 20.72
C PRO A 187 -7.57 -0.45 21.83
N GLY A 188 -7.66 0.65 22.58
CA GLY A 188 -6.83 0.84 23.78
C GLY A 188 -6.99 -0.34 24.75
N SER A 189 -5.96 -0.62 25.53
CA SER A 189 -6.02 -1.71 26.53
C SER A 189 -7.22 -1.54 27.46
N GLY A 190 -8.08 -2.56 27.53
CA GLY A 190 -9.31 -2.53 28.32
C GLY A 190 -10.48 -1.77 27.69
N GLU A 191 -10.35 -1.27 26.47
CA GLU A 191 -11.40 -0.54 25.76
C GLU A 191 -12.20 -1.44 24.83
N SER A 192 -13.52 -1.27 24.83
CA SER A 192 -14.45 -1.97 23.94
C SER A 192 -14.66 -1.26 22.58
N GLY A 193 -13.96 -0.15 22.34
CA GLY A 193 -14.15 0.68 21.15
C GLY A 193 -13.04 1.70 20.91
N TYR A 194 -13.14 2.39 19.79
CA TYR A 194 -12.19 3.43 19.37
C TYR A 194 -12.58 4.80 19.93
N ARG A 195 -11.59 5.64 20.24
CA ARG A 195 -11.74 7.03 20.67
C ARG A 195 -10.67 7.90 20.02
N GLY A 196 -10.92 9.20 19.91
CA GLY A 196 -9.97 10.14 19.30
C GLY A 196 -9.74 9.83 17.83
N ARG A 197 -8.49 9.85 17.38
CA ARG A 197 -8.13 9.46 16.01
C ARG A 197 -7.95 7.95 15.92
N VAL A 198 -8.65 7.34 14.98
CA VAL A 198 -8.47 5.93 14.61
C VAL A 198 -8.07 5.85 13.14
N THR A 199 -7.06 5.03 12.83
CA THR A 199 -6.56 4.84 11.47
C THR A 199 -6.58 3.36 11.14
N ALA A 200 -7.35 2.99 10.12
CA ALA A 200 -7.40 1.66 9.54
C ALA A 200 -6.79 1.69 8.15
N ARG A 201 -6.26 0.55 7.71
CA ARG A 201 -5.60 0.45 6.42
C ARG A 201 -6.13 -0.74 5.65
N ALA A 202 -6.23 -0.60 4.34
CA ALA A 202 -6.75 -1.65 3.48
C ALA A 202 -5.85 -1.84 2.28
N THR A 203 -5.67 -3.09 1.89
CA THR A 203 -4.93 -3.45 0.67
C THR A 203 -5.92 -3.54 -0.48
N CYS A 204 -5.74 -2.68 -1.48
CA CYS A 204 -6.55 -2.66 -2.69
C CYS A 204 -5.72 -3.19 -3.87
N ARG A 205 -6.34 -3.91 -4.79
CA ARG A 205 -5.66 -4.52 -5.95
C ARG A 205 -6.34 -4.15 -7.25
N GLY A 206 -5.56 -3.78 -8.26
CA GLY A 206 -6.07 -3.61 -9.62
C GLY A 206 -6.40 -4.97 -10.24
N ILE A 207 -7.55 -5.11 -10.90
CA ILE A 207 -8.05 -6.42 -11.36
C ILE A 207 -8.30 -6.50 -12.88
N ASN A 208 -8.38 -5.38 -13.60
CA ASN A 208 -8.56 -5.38 -15.06
C ASN A 208 -7.24 -5.14 -15.82
N GLU A 209 -7.10 -5.69 -17.02
CA GLU A 209 -5.95 -5.49 -17.91
C GLU A 209 -6.28 -4.39 -18.95
N ASP A 210 -5.24 -3.75 -19.50
CA ASP A 210 -5.36 -2.86 -20.67
C ASP A 210 -6.27 -1.61 -20.54
N ARG A 211 -6.48 -1.12 -19.31
CA ARG A 211 -7.08 0.21 -19.09
C ARG A 211 -6.01 1.29 -18.98
N ASP A 212 -6.19 2.35 -19.74
CA ASP A 212 -5.44 3.61 -19.62
C ASP A 212 -6.44 4.76 -19.46
N GLU A 213 -7.11 4.80 -18.31
CA GLU A 213 -8.20 5.74 -18.05
C GLU A 213 -8.32 6.06 -16.56
N GLU A 214 -8.98 7.17 -16.24
CA GLU A 214 -9.42 7.46 -14.89
C GLU A 214 -10.58 6.55 -14.47
N VAL A 215 -10.46 5.90 -13.31
CA VAL A 215 -11.50 5.06 -12.72
C VAL A 215 -12.11 5.73 -11.50
N ASN A 216 -13.43 5.63 -11.40
CA ASN A 216 -14.20 6.13 -10.26
C ASN A 216 -14.29 5.06 -9.18
N LEU A 217 -14.02 5.45 -7.95
CA LEU A 217 -14.02 4.60 -6.77
C LEU A 217 -14.89 5.23 -5.69
N THR A 218 -15.61 4.43 -4.90
CA THR A 218 -16.29 4.92 -3.70
C THR A 218 -15.86 4.14 -2.48
N VAL A 219 -15.13 4.80 -1.58
CA VAL A 219 -14.83 4.25 -0.26
C VAL A 219 -16.06 4.46 0.63
N ARG A 220 -16.59 3.39 1.20
CA ARG A 220 -17.70 3.45 2.16
C ARG A 220 -17.19 3.07 3.53
N VAL A 221 -17.46 3.94 4.50
CA VAL A 221 -17.09 3.73 5.90
C VAL A 221 -18.36 3.75 6.73
N ARG A 222 -18.74 2.59 7.27
CA ARG A 222 -19.89 2.41 8.12
C ARG A 222 -19.41 2.24 9.56
N TYR A 223 -20.08 2.88 10.50
CA TYR A 223 -19.76 2.76 11.91
C TYR A 223 -20.95 3.18 12.77
N GLN A 224 -20.95 2.73 14.02
CA GLN A 224 -21.91 3.22 15.01
C GLN A 224 -21.17 3.80 16.21
N ALA A 225 -21.54 5.05 16.53
CA ALA A 225 -21.01 5.75 17.69
C ALA A 225 -21.84 5.48 18.94
N TYR A 226 -21.21 5.62 20.09
CA TYR A 226 -21.85 5.61 21.40
C TYR A 226 -21.12 6.54 22.38
N ASP A 227 -21.83 6.97 23.40
CA ASP A 227 -21.27 7.59 24.60
C ASP A 227 -21.76 6.83 25.85
N GLU A 228 -21.58 7.40 27.05
CA GLU A 228 -21.97 6.77 28.31
C GLU A 228 -23.47 6.50 28.44
N ARG A 229 -24.32 7.23 27.70
CA ARG A 229 -25.78 7.23 27.87
C ARG A 229 -26.54 6.86 26.60
N THR A 230 -25.91 7.01 25.44
CA THR A 230 -26.58 6.98 24.14
C THR A 230 -25.81 6.09 23.18
N ARG A 231 -26.53 5.17 22.54
CA ARG A 231 -26.09 4.50 21.31
C ARG A 231 -26.69 5.26 20.13
N TYR A 232 -25.84 5.89 19.32
CA TYR A 232 -26.27 6.71 18.20
C TYR A 232 -26.71 5.84 17.01
N THR A 233 -27.49 6.40 16.09
CA THR A 233 -27.84 5.73 14.83
C THR A 233 -26.56 5.44 14.03
N PRO A 234 -26.44 4.26 13.39
CA PRO A 234 -25.31 3.98 12.50
C PRO A 234 -25.16 5.06 11.42
N GLU A 235 -23.93 5.47 11.18
CA GLU A 235 -23.56 6.48 10.19
C GLU A 235 -22.80 5.81 9.03
N GLU A 236 -22.99 6.33 7.81
CA GLU A 236 -22.21 5.95 6.64
C GLU A 236 -21.58 7.18 5.99
N ALA A 237 -20.28 7.11 5.76
CA ALA A 237 -19.53 8.05 4.93
C ALA A 237 -19.22 7.38 3.59
N ALA A 238 -19.87 7.86 2.52
CA ALA A 238 -19.52 7.52 1.14
C ALA A 238 -18.59 8.60 0.59
N ILE A 239 -17.37 8.21 0.21
CA ILE A 239 -16.30 9.10 -0.22
C ILE A 239 -15.95 8.75 -1.68
N PRO A 240 -16.45 9.51 -2.67
CA PRO A 240 -16.09 9.32 -4.06
C PRO A 240 -14.65 9.78 -4.28
N MET A 241 -13.89 9.00 -5.06
CA MET A 241 -12.49 9.22 -5.38
C MET A 241 -12.24 8.82 -6.83
N THR A 242 -11.19 9.36 -7.44
CA THR A 242 -10.73 8.93 -8.77
C THR A 242 -9.28 8.50 -8.71
N MET A 243 -8.87 7.51 -9.50
CA MET A 243 -7.48 7.06 -9.62
C MET A 243 -7.22 6.68 -11.08
N TRP A 244 -6.00 6.84 -11.58
CA TRP A 244 -5.70 6.45 -12.97
C TRP A 244 -5.34 4.96 -13.04
N PHE A 245 -6.01 4.20 -13.90
CA PHE A 245 -5.60 2.83 -14.21
C PHE A 245 -4.57 2.87 -15.34
N THR A 246 -3.44 2.18 -15.18
CA THR A 246 -2.41 2.11 -16.23
C THR A 246 -2.25 0.69 -16.76
N PRO A 247 -2.01 0.52 -18.07
CA PRO A 247 -1.78 -0.79 -18.65
C PRO A 247 -0.43 -1.36 -18.18
N HIS A 248 -0.29 -2.68 -18.25
CA HIS A 248 0.98 -3.34 -17.96
C HIS A 248 1.96 -3.08 -19.12
N ASP A 249 3.17 -2.59 -18.83
CA ASP A 249 4.20 -2.38 -19.85
C ASP A 249 4.85 -3.72 -20.19
N TRP A 250 4.34 -4.37 -21.24
CA TRP A 250 4.89 -5.63 -21.77
C TRP A 250 6.18 -5.43 -22.58
N HIS A 251 6.53 -4.20 -22.95
CA HIS A 251 7.69 -3.91 -23.78
C HIS A 251 8.91 -3.55 -22.91
N ARG A 252 9.51 -4.58 -22.29
CA ARG A 252 10.91 -4.49 -21.84
C ARG A 252 11.77 -4.30 -23.09
N VAL A 253 12.40 -3.13 -23.20
CA VAL A 253 13.41 -2.81 -24.22
C VAL A 253 14.77 -3.02 -23.63
#